data_AF-A0A7C1RAT8-F1
#
_entry.id   AF-A0A7C1RAT8-F1
#
_cell.length_a   1.000
_cell.length_b   1.000
_cell.length_c   1.000
_cell.angle_alpha   90.00
_cell.angle_beta   90.00
_cell.angle_gamma   90.00
#
_symmetry.space_group_name_H-M   'P 1'
#
loop_
_entity.id
_entity.type
_entity.pdbx_description
1 polymer ?
#
loop_
_entity_poly.entity_id
_entity_poly.type
_entity_poly.pdbx_seq_one_letter_code
_entity_poly.pdbx_strand_id
1 'polypeptide(L)'
;MRQISSFSQFGIDLLSLVLILCLYSCSEKINKPNIIFIMSDDHAAQAIGVYGSHLASLNPTTVLDELASSGITFANCFVTNSICTPSRACIITGQYSHVNGILDLEDREDPSRHDIPGMAKQYLPIEMKKPGYETAMIGKWHLITEPNFDYYEVLPGQGRYFNPDFIKRGNKPWPENRTKYEGHSTDLITDLSIEWIRNRKSDKPFFLMYLEHLDVPAHFGIRTRDYKLILLQGLKMILKISGRNLGIRMILFRN
;
A
#
# COMPACT_ATOMS: atom_id res chain seq x y z
N MET A 1 56.75 -4.28 -44.05
CA MET A 1 56.49 -3.76 -42.68
C MET A 1 55.07 -3.24 -42.43
N ARG A 2 54.11 -3.24 -43.38
CA ARG A 2 52.75 -2.69 -43.16
C ARG A 2 51.66 -3.70 -42.71
N GLN A 3 51.95 -5.00 -42.64
CA GLN A 3 50.93 -6.03 -42.35
C GLN A 3 50.76 -6.36 -40.86
N ILE A 4 51.72 -6.01 -40.00
CA ILE A 4 51.69 -6.40 -38.57
C ILE A 4 50.77 -5.48 -37.75
N SER A 5 50.58 -4.22 -38.19
CA SER A 5 49.73 -3.24 -37.49
C SER A 5 48.23 -3.47 -37.65
N SER A 6 47.77 -4.23 -38.66
CA SER A 6 46.33 -4.49 -38.83
C SER A 6 45.82 -5.61 -37.92
N PHE A 7 46.68 -6.56 -37.53
CA PHE A 7 46.35 -7.63 -36.60
C PHE A 7 46.18 -7.12 -35.16
N SER A 8 46.99 -6.15 -34.73
CA SER A 8 46.83 -5.51 -33.41
C SER A 8 45.56 -4.66 -33.33
N GLN A 9 45.20 -3.98 -34.43
CA GLN A 9 43.99 -3.15 -34.47
C GLN A 9 42.72 -4.02 -34.39
N PHE A 10 42.68 -5.14 -35.10
CA PHE A 10 41.56 -6.08 -35.06
C PHE A 10 41.29 -6.66 -33.66
N GLY A 11 42.36 -6.93 -32.88
CA GLY A 11 42.23 -7.38 -31.49
C GLY A 11 41.66 -6.31 -30.56
N ILE A 12 42.03 -5.04 -30.76
CA ILE A 12 41.52 -3.91 -29.98
C ILE A 12 40.04 -3.66 -30.28
N ASP A 13 39.65 -3.75 -31.56
CA ASP A 13 38.27 -3.55 -31.98
C ASP A 13 37.35 -4.67 -31.45
N LEU A 14 37.82 -5.92 -31.46
CA LEU A 14 37.08 -7.06 -30.91
C LEU A 14 36.91 -6.95 -29.38
N LEU A 15 37.96 -6.54 -28.66
CA LEU A 15 37.90 -6.33 -27.22
C LEU A 15 36.93 -5.19 -26.86
N SER A 16 36.93 -4.11 -27.64
CA SER A 16 36.03 -2.98 -27.47
C SER A 16 34.56 -3.37 -27.72
N LEU A 17 34.30 -4.19 -28.73
CA LEU A 17 32.96 -4.72 -29.03
C LEU A 17 32.43 -5.63 -27.90
N VAL A 18 33.28 -6.51 -27.36
CA VAL A 18 32.93 -7.37 -26.22
C VAL A 18 32.62 -6.52 -24.98
N LEU A 19 33.40 -5.48 -24.72
CA LEU A 19 33.17 -4.57 -23.59
C LEU A 19 31.83 -3.83 -23.73
N ILE A 20 31.50 -3.35 -24.93
CA ILE A 20 30.22 -2.69 -25.23
C ILE A 20 29.05 -3.67 -25.02
N LEU A 21 29.15 -4.90 -25.53
CA LEU A 21 28.10 -5.92 -25.37
C LEU A 21 27.90 -6.35 -23.90
N CYS A 22 28.97 -6.41 -23.11
CA CYS A 22 28.90 -6.64 -21.66
C CYS A 22 28.22 -5.49 -20.91
N LEU A 23 28.47 -4.23 -21.31
CA LEU A 23 27.79 -3.07 -20.75
C LEU A 23 26.29 -3.03 -21.09
N TYR A 24 25.90 -3.51 -22.27
CA TYR A 24 24.48 -3.66 -22.64
C TYR A 24 23.77 -4.79 -21.89
N SER A 25 24.45 -5.91 -21.59
CA SER A 25 23.84 -7.04 -20.87
C SER A 25 23.59 -6.77 -19.37
N CYS A 26 24.28 -5.81 -18.76
CA CYS A 26 24.15 -5.52 -17.33
C CYS A 26 22.99 -4.56 -16.99
N SER A 27 22.22 -4.11 -18.00
CA SER A 27 21.07 -3.21 -17.81
C SER A 27 19.74 -3.98 -17.82
N GLU A 28 19.64 -5.08 -17.08
CA GLU A 28 18.30 -5.54 -16.68
C GLU A 28 17.76 -4.54 -15.66
N LYS A 29 16.83 -3.69 -16.11
CA LYS A 29 16.04 -2.82 -15.24
C LYS A 29 15.29 -3.74 -14.28
N ILE A 30 15.80 -3.92 -13.06
CA ILE A 30 15.09 -4.62 -11.99
C ILE A 30 13.76 -3.90 -11.81
N ASN A 31 12.70 -4.47 -12.38
CA ASN A 31 11.36 -3.92 -12.30
C ASN A 31 10.87 -4.11 -10.87
N LYS A 32 11.06 -3.05 -10.06
CA LYS A 32 10.49 -2.95 -8.73
C LYS A 32 8.97 -3.15 -8.83
N PRO A 33 8.39 -4.04 -8.01
CA PRO A 33 6.95 -4.25 -8.03
C PRO A 33 6.24 -3.00 -7.51
N ASN A 34 5.01 -2.78 -7.93
CA ASN A 34 4.11 -1.92 -7.16
C ASN A 34 3.67 -2.68 -5.91
N ILE A 35 3.35 -1.97 -4.84
CA ILE A 35 2.91 -2.56 -3.58
C ILE A 35 1.59 -1.93 -3.18
N ILE A 36 0.61 -2.76 -2.88
CA ILE A 36 -0.65 -2.32 -2.26
C ILE A 36 -0.74 -3.02 -0.91
N PHE A 37 -0.92 -2.22 0.13
CA PHE A 37 -1.14 -2.66 1.50
C PHE A 37 -2.61 -2.44 1.84
N ILE A 38 -3.37 -3.52 1.98
CA ILE A 38 -4.79 -3.46 2.37
C ILE A 38 -4.90 -3.85 3.84
N MET A 39 -5.55 -3.00 4.63
CA MET A 39 -5.94 -3.36 5.98
C MET A 39 -7.35 -2.86 6.26
N SER A 40 -8.18 -3.80 6.70
CA SER A 40 -9.52 -3.54 7.22
C SER A 40 -9.49 -3.18 8.70
N ASP A 41 -10.52 -2.48 9.15
CA ASP A 41 -10.69 -2.11 10.56
C ASP A 41 -11.62 -3.13 11.23
N ASP A 42 -11.21 -3.70 12.36
CA ASP A 42 -11.96 -4.69 13.16
C ASP A 42 -12.44 -5.96 12.43
N HIS A 43 -11.91 -6.25 11.25
CA HIS A 43 -12.20 -7.50 10.55
C HIS A 43 -11.38 -8.66 11.15
N ALA A 44 -12.09 -9.73 11.52
CA ALA A 44 -11.50 -10.90 12.16
C ALA A 44 -11.37 -12.07 11.18
N ALA A 45 -10.37 -12.94 11.39
CA ALA A 45 -10.16 -14.12 10.56
C ALA A 45 -11.39 -15.04 10.50
N GLN A 46 -12.20 -15.04 11.56
CA GLN A 46 -13.46 -15.78 11.62
C GLN A 46 -14.47 -15.31 10.58
N ALA A 47 -14.39 -14.09 10.05
CA ALA A 47 -15.29 -13.59 9.01
C ALA A 47 -14.77 -13.82 7.58
N ILE A 48 -13.62 -14.47 7.42
CA ILE A 48 -12.98 -14.72 6.13
C ILE A 48 -13.05 -16.22 5.77
N GLY A 49 -13.57 -16.52 4.58
CA GLY A 49 -13.85 -17.85 4.08
C GLY A 49 -12.64 -18.79 4.13
N VAL A 50 -11.47 -18.34 3.63
CA VAL A 50 -10.26 -19.16 3.57
C VAL A 50 -9.74 -19.64 4.93
N TYR A 51 -10.12 -18.98 6.04
CA TYR A 51 -9.74 -19.42 7.38
C TYR A 51 -10.67 -20.50 7.96
N GLY A 52 -11.74 -20.89 7.24
CA GLY A 52 -12.53 -22.08 7.54
C GLY A 52 -13.30 -22.03 8.87
N SER A 53 -13.71 -20.84 9.31
CA SER A 53 -14.51 -20.68 10.53
C SER A 53 -15.95 -21.18 10.36
N HIS A 54 -16.74 -21.20 11.45
CA HIS A 54 -18.17 -21.49 11.40
C HIS A 54 -18.97 -20.51 10.52
N LEU A 55 -18.47 -19.29 10.29
CA LEU A 55 -19.11 -18.30 9.41
C LEU A 55 -18.74 -18.48 7.93
N ALA A 56 -17.72 -19.27 7.60
CA ALA A 56 -17.23 -19.42 6.22
C ALA A 56 -18.33 -19.88 5.24
N SER A 57 -19.27 -20.70 5.71
CA SER A 57 -20.41 -21.17 4.92
C SER A 57 -21.52 -20.12 4.74
N LEU A 58 -21.64 -19.17 5.67
CA LEU A 58 -22.72 -18.17 5.70
C LEU A 58 -22.40 -16.94 4.86
N ASN A 59 -21.12 -16.62 4.72
CA ASN A 59 -20.68 -15.40 4.08
C ASN A 59 -19.31 -15.58 3.42
N PRO A 60 -19.27 -16.12 2.18
CA PRO A 60 -18.02 -16.40 1.50
C PRO A 60 -17.36 -15.09 1.03
N THR A 61 -16.12 -14.86 1.48
CA THR A 61 -15.28 -13.75 1.04
C THR A 61 -14.64 -14.07 -0.30
N THR A 62 -15.46 -14.31 -1.32
CA THR A 62 -15.02 -14.90 -2.61
C THR A 62 -13.79 -14.23 -3.23
N VAL A 63 -13.68 -12.90 -3.15
CA VAL A 63 -12.52 -12.18 -3.69
C VAL A 63 -11.27 -12.38 -2.83
N LEU A 64 -11.39 -12.44 -1.50
CA LEU A 64 -10.27 -12.77 -0.62
C LEU A 64 -9.86 -14.24 -0.76
N ASP A 65 -10.81 -15.13 -0.98
CA ASP A 65 -10.56 -16.56 -1.15
C ASP A 65 -9.87 -16.83 -2.50
N GLU A 66 -10.31 -16.17 -3.58
CA GLU A 66 -9.61 -16.12 -4.87
C GLU A 66 -8.18 -15.59 -4.68
N LEU A 67 -8.02 -14.51 -3.90
CA LEU A 67 -6.72 -13.95 -3.59
C LEU A 67 -5.81 -14.95 -2.87
N ALA A 68 -6.31 -15.58 -1.82
CA ALA A 68 -5.57 -16.56 -1.05
C ALA A 68 -5.17 -17.77 -1.91
N SER A 69 -6.04 -18.22 -2.83
CA SER A 69 -5.76 -19.36 -3.72
C SER A 69 -4.57 -19.16 -4.67
N SER A 70 -4.22 -17.91 -4.95
CA SER A 70 -3.12 -17.56 -5.85
C SER A 70 -1.89 -17.02 -5.10
N GLY A 71 -1.95 -16.98 -3.76
CA GLY A 71 -0.90 -16.42 -2.92
C GLY A 71 -0.61 -17.18 -1.64
N ILE A 72 -0.26 -16.44 -0.59
CA ILE A 72 0.13 -17.00 0.70
C ILE A 72 -0.86 -16.54 1.76
N THR A 73 -1.31 -17.49 2.57
CA THR A 73 -2.12 -17.25 3.77
C THR A 73 -1.28 -17.54 5.01
N PHE A 74 -1.30 -16.61 5.97
CA PHE A 74 -0.60 -16.80 7.24
C PHE A 74 -1.55 -17.40 8.27
N ALA A 75 -1.28 -18.63 8.67
CA ALA A 75 -2.00 -19.25 9.78
C ALA A 75 -1.72 -18.53 11.11
N ASN A 76 -0.54 -17.91 11.27
CA ASN A 76 -0.12 -17.23 12.50
C ASN A 76 0.48 -15.86 12.15
N CYS A 77 -0.32 -14.81 12.29
CA CYS A 77 0.08 -13.41 12.20
C CYS A 77 -0.71 -12.66 13.26
N PHE A 78 -0.05 -11.77 14.00
CA PHE A 78 -0.61 -11.15 15.20
C PHE A 78 -0.31 -9.66 15.21
N VAL A 79 -1.27 -8.87 15.68
CA VAL A 79 -1.02 -7.48 16.05
C VAL A 79 -0.24 -7.42 17.36
N THR A 80 0.60 -6.39 17.50
CA THR A 80 1.34 -6.13 18.74
C THR A 80 0.54 -5.32 19.75
N ASN A 81 -0.58 -4.72 19.31
CA ASN A 81 -1.56 -4.04 20.14
C ASN A 81 -2.93 -4.14 19.45
N SER A 82 -3.95 -4.61 20.16
CA SER A 82 -5.30 -4.89 19.62
C SER A 82 -6.23 -3.66 19.65
N ILE A 83 -5.67 -2.47 19.39
CA ILE A 83 -6.38 -1.19 19.35
C ILE A 83 -5.94 -0.42 18.10
N CYS A 84 -6.87 0.25 17.41
CA CYS A 84 -6.66 0.87 16.10
C CYS A 84 -5.43 1.79 16.00
N THR A 85 -5.35 2.88 16.77
CA THR A 85 -4.24 3.85 16.72
C THR A 85 -2.89 3.20 17.09
N PRO A 86 -2.75 2.47 18.20
CA PRO A 86 -1.51 1.75 18.51
C PRO A 86 -1.09 0.70 17.47
N SER A 87 -2.02 -0.07 16.91
CA SER A 87 -1.73 -1.07 15.88
C SER A 87 -1.20 -0.41 14.60
N ARG A 88 -1.87 0.65 14.14
CA ARG A 88 -1.44 1.46 12.98
C ARG A 88 -0.07 2.08 13.22
N ALA A 89 0.20 2.58 14.42
CA ALA A 89 1.51 3.09 14.81
C ALA A 89 2.60 2.02 14.71
N CYS A 90 2.33 0.80 15.18
CA CYS A 90 3.27 -0.31 15.07
C CYS A 90 3.58 -0.65 13.60
N ILE A 91 2.58 -0.63 12.72
CA ILE A 91 2.78 -0.87 11.27
C ILE A 91 3.60 0.26 10.64
N ILE A 92 3.29 1.52 10.94
CA ILE A 92 3.94 2.69 10.35
C ILE A 92 5.39 2.85 10.82
N THR A 93 5.68 2.46 12.06
CA THR A 93 7.02 2.57 12.66
C THR A 93 7.85 1.30 12.55
N GLY A 94 7.22 0.13 12.43
CA GLY A 94 7.89 -1.16 12.62
C GLY A 94 8.33 -1.42 14.06
N GLN A 95 7.74 -0.72 15.04
CA GLN A 95 8.14 -0.77 16.45
C GLN A 95 6.94 -1.13 17.34
N TYR A 96 7.18 -1.89 18.41
CA TYR A 96 6.17 -2.15 19.44
C TYR A 96 5.67 -0.85 20.10
N SER A 97 4.44 -0.85 20.62
CA SER A 97 3.82 0.28 21.32
C SER A 97 4.71 0.88 22.43
N HIS A 98 5.40 0.06 23.22
CA HIS A 98 6.30 0.56 24.28
C HIS A 98 7.56 1.28 23.75
N VAL A 99 7.91 1.07 22.48
CA VAL A 99 9.04 1.73 21.80
C VAL A 99 8.57 2.98 21.05
N ASN A 100 7.44 2.88 20.34
CA ASN A 100 6.89 4.02 19.61
C ASN A 100 6.13 5.00 20.51
N GLY A 101 5.77 4.61 21.73
CA GLY A 101 5.15 5.46 22.75
C GLY A 101 3.64 5.65 22.61
N ILE A 102 2.97 4.94 21.68
CA ILE A 102 1.50 4.94 21.53
C ILE A 102 0.96 3.65 22.15
N LEU A 103 0.45 3.75 23.37
CA LEU A 103 -0.01 2.61 24.16
C LEU A 103 -1.52 2.39 24.03
N ASP A 104 -2.29 3.47 23.98
CA ASP A 104 -3.76 3.44 23.97
C ASP A 104 -4.37 4.57 23.12
N LEU A 105 -5.68 4.82 23.30
CA LEU A 105 -6.40 5.90 22.64
C LEU A 105 -6.41 7.21 23.43
N GLU A 106 -5.98 7.24 24.68
CA GLU A 106 -5.89 8.48 25.47
C GLU A 106 -4.68 9.30 25.04
N ASP A 107 -3.58 8.63 24.67
CA ASP A 107 -2.38 9.23 24.09
C ASP A 107 -2.68 10.13 22.86
N ARG A 108 -3.82 9.91 22.19
CA ARG A 108 -4.25 10.64 20.99
C ARG A 108 -4.96 11.97 21.33
N GLU A 109 -5.55 12.09 22.52
CA GLU A 109 -6.43 13.23 22.85
C GLU A 109 -5.69 14.37 23.56
N ASP A 110 -4.44 14.15 23.94
CA ASP A 110 -3.59 15.14 24.61
C ASP A 110 -2.70 15.89 23.60
N PRO A 111 -2.95 17.18 23.33
CA PRO A 111 -2.14 17.95 22.41
C PRO A 111 -0.68 18.14 22.83
N SER A 112 -0.36 17.94 24.12
CA SER A 112 1.01 17.98 24.62
C SER A 112 1.83 16.75 24.20
N ARG A 113 1.17 15.73 23.63
CA ARG A 113 1.75 14.44 23.24
C ARG A 113 1.93 14.28 21.72
N HIS A 114 1.74 15.33 20.91
CA HIS A 114 1.99 15.29 19.47
C HIS A 114 3.45 14.98 19.08
N ASP A 115 4.40 15.16 20.00
CA ASP A 115 5.81 14.80 19.82
C ASP A 115 6.10 13.30 20.09
N ILE A 116 5.06 12.49 20.37
CA ILE A 116 5.24 11.04 20.55
C ILE A 116 5.88 10.44 19.29
N PRO A 117 6.98 9.66 19.44
CA PRO A 117 7.68 9.02 18.33
C PRO A 117 6.76 8.26 17.35
N GLY A 118 5.73 7.57 17.82
CA GLY A 118 4.83 6.79 16.98
C GLY A 118 3.92 7.61 16.07
N MET A 119 3.70 8.89 16.38
CA MET A 119 2.90 9.81 15.56
C MET A 119 3.83 10.54 14.57
N ALA A 120 4.99 11.00 15.05
CA ALA A 120 5.95 11.76 14.24
C ALA A 120 6.83 10.90 13.32
N LYS A 121 7.20 9.68 13.73
CA LYS A 121 8.19 8.84 13.04
C LYS A 121 7.51 7.87 12.09
N GLN A 122 7.09 8.42 10.95
CA GLN A 122 6.43 7.66 9.89
C GLN A 122 7.45 6.93 9.01
N TYR A 123 8.15 5.96 9.59
CA TYR A 123 9.26 5.25 8.93
C TYR A 123 8.84 4.54 7.65
N LEU A 124 7.70 3.85 7.64
CA LEU A 124 7.25 3.09 6.47
C LEU A 124 7.21 3.92 5.18
N PRO A 125 6.47 5.05 5.08
CA PRO A 125 6.48 5.85 3.86
C PRO A 125 7.84 6.51 3.58
N ILE A 126 8.62 6.86 4.60
CA ILE A 126 9.97 7.42 4.43
C ILE A 126 10.92 6.38 3.78
N GLU A 127 10.93 5.16 4.32
CA GLU A 127 11.76 4.05 3.82
C GLU A 127 11.33 3.62 2.42
N MET A 128 10.03 3.66 2.10
CA MET A 128 9.52 3.35 0.75
C MET A 128 9.95 4.38 -0.30
N LYS A 129 10.07 5.66 0.07
CA LYS A 129 10.57 6.71 -0.83
C LYS A 129 12.03 6.52 -1.21
N LYS A 130 12.88 5.98 -0.33
CA LYS A 130 14.33 5.77 -0.60
C LYS A 130 14.62 4.96 -1.87
N PRO A 131 13.98 3.80 -2.12
CA PRO A 131 14.11 3.07 -3.38
C PRO A 131 13.32 3.68 -4.54
N GLY A 132 12.72 4.87 -4.39
CA GLY A 132 12.06 5.61 -5.46
C GLY A 132 10.60 5.25 -5.69
N TYR A 133 9.90 4.71 -4.68
CA TYR A 133 8.45 4.51 -4.78
C TYR A 133 7.72 5.85 -4.63
N GLU A 134 6.67 6.01 -5.42
CA GLU A 134 5.63 7.01 -5.16
C GLU A 134 4.66 6.46 -4.10
N THR A 135 4.46 7.21 -3.02
CA THR A 135 3.71 6.72 -1.85
C THR A 135 2.32 7.37 -1.75
N ALA A 136 1.29 6.57 -1.50
CA ALA A 136 -0.06 7.05 -1.24
C ALA A 136 -0.69 6.42 0.00
N MET A 137 -1.52 7.19 0.69
CA MET A 137 -2.32 6.76 1.83
C MET A 137 -3.78 7.20 1.64
N ILE A 138 -4.69 6.25 1.51
CA ILE A 138 -6.11 6.52 1.26
C ILE A 138 -6.97 5.74 2.28
N GLY A 139 -7.90 6.45 2.91
CA GLY A 139 -8.81 5.88 3.91
C GLY A 139 -8.48 6.23 5.35
N LYS A 140 -8.63 5.29 6.29
CA LYS A 140 -8.57 5.58 7.74
C LYS A 140 -7.12 5.73 8.22
N TRP A 141 -6.68 6.97 8.47
CA TRP A 141 -5.31 7.23 8.96
C TRP A 141 -5.15 7.04 10.47
N HIS A 142 -5.91 7.80 11.26
CA HIS A 142 -6.05 7.65 12.71
C HIS A 142 -4.76 7.80 13.57
N LEU A 143 -3.70 8.42 13.02
CA LEU A 143 -2.48 8.81 13.78
C LEU A 143 -2.37 10.33 14.06
N ILE A 144 -3.45 11.10 13.81
CA ILE A 144 -3.64 12.54 14.11
C ILE A 144 -2.73 13.51 13.36
N THR A 145 -1.43 13.23 13.29
CA THR A 145 -0.45 14.01 12.55
C THR A 145 -0.68 13.91 11.04
N GLU A 146 -0.16 14.88 10.29
CA GLU A 146 -0.20 14.84 8.83
C GLU A 146 0.52 13.58 8.29
N PRO A 147 -0.08 12.82 7.35
CA PRO A 147 0.58 11.68 6.72
C PRO A 147 1.80 12.10 5.87
N ASN A 148 2.93 11.43 6.04
CA ASN A 148 4.17 11.64 5.29
C ASN A 148 4.18 10.83 3.99
N PHE A 149 3.10 10.90 3.22
CA PHE A 149 2.96 10.23 1.92
C PHE A 149 3.00 11.27 0.78
N ASP A 150 3.45 10.87 -0.41
CA ASP A 150 3.46 11.76 -1.58
C ASP A 150 2.03 12.21 -1.93
N TYR A 151 1.07 11.31 -1.76
CA TYR A 151 -0.36 11.57 -1.82
C TYR A 151 -1.05 11.08 -0.55
N TYR A 152 -2.01 11.84 -0.04
CA TYR A 152 -2.95 11.30 0.94
C TYR A 152 -4.35 11.86 0.73
N GLU A 153 -5.34 11.02 1.00
CA GLU A 153 -6.75 11.40 1.08
C GLU A 153 -7.41 10.54 2.16
N VAL A 154 -7.50 11.09 3.38
CA VAL A 154 -7.74 10.31 4.61
C VAL A 154 -8.96 10.78 5.38
N LEU A 155 -9.63 9.86 6.06
CA LEU A 155 -10.77 10.20 6.91
C LEU A 155 -10.32 10.99 8.15
N PRO A 156 -11.03 12.07 8.54
CA PRO A 156 -10.75 12.79 9.77
C PRO A 156 -11.26 12.00 10.99
N GLY A 157 -10.40 11.83 11.99
CA GLY A 157 -10.75 11.14 13.23
C GLY A 157 -11.20 9.70 12.98
N GLN A 158 -12.38 9.34 13.48
CA GLN A 158 -12.95 8.01 13.23
C GLN A 158 -13.42 7.83 11.78
N GLY A 159 -13.86 8.90 11.12
CA GLY A 159 -14.57 8.83 9.85
C GLY A 159 -16.10 8.79 10.01
N ARG A 160 -16.81 8.78 8.88
CA ARG A 160 -18.27 8.61 8.79
C ARG A 160 -18.55 7.59 7.70
N TYR A 161 -19.59 6.76 7.89
CA TYR A 161 -20.01 5.81 6.87
C TYR A 161 -20.60 6.51 5.64
N PHE A 162 -21.54 7.42 5.85
CA PHE A 162 -22.25 8.08 4.77
C PHE A 162 -21.81 9.52 4.63
N ASN A 163 -21.59 9.91 3.38
CA ASN A 163 -21.19 11.25 2.95
C ASN A 163 -20.01 11.80 3.76
N PRO A 164 -18.89 11.05 3.86
CA PRO A 164 -17.74 11.43 4.66
C PRO A 164 -17.01 12.66 4.13
N ASP A 165 -16.34 13.36 5.04
CA ASP A 165 -15.26 14.27 4.73
C ASP A 165 -13.96 13.48 4.57
N PHE A 166 -13.10 13.91 3.64
CA PHE A 166 -11.71 13.47 3.54
C PHE A 166 -10.78 14.68 3.65
N ILE A 167 -9.64 14.50 4.31
CA ILE A 167 -8.54 15.46 4.32
C ILE A 167 -7.54 15.03 3.24
N LYS A 168 -7.36 15.89 2.24
CA LYS A 168 -6.49 15.63 1.09
C LYS A 168 -5.19 16.42 1.21
N ARG A 169 -4.08 15.90 0.68
CA ARG A 169 -2.85 16.71 0.57
C ARG A 169 -3.08 17.91 -0.34
N GLY A 170 -2.66 19.10 0.08
CA GLY A 170 -2.82 20.31 -0.73
C GLY A 170 -2.18 21.55 -0.11
N ASN A 171 -2.63 22.72 -0.54
CA ASN A 171 -1.98 24.00 -0.22
C ASN A 171 -2.37 24.58 1.16
N LYS A 172 -3.43 24.06 1.78
CA LYS A 172 -3.84 24.50 3.12
C LYS A 172 -3.08 23.70 4.19
N PRO A 173 -2.82 24.28 5.37
CA PRO A 173 -2.23 23.56 6.49
C PRO A 173 -3.05 22.31 6.84
N TRP A 174 -2.38 21.25 7.30
CA TRP A 174 -3.08 20.12 7.92
C TRP A 174 -3.82 20.58 9.19
N PRO A 175 -5.08 20.16 9.44
CA PRO A 175 -5.95 19.26 8.66
C PRO A 175 -7.06 20.00 7.87
N GLU A 176 -6.78 21.20 7.34
CA GLU A 176 -7.81 22.12 6.80
C GLU A 176 -8.24 21.81 5.36
N ASN A 177 -7.47 21.03 4.61
CA ASN A 177 -7.82 20.71 3.22
C ASN A 177 -8.88 19.60 3.14
N ARG A 178 -10.10 19.94 3.53
CA ARG A 178 -11.24 19.01 3.63
C ARG A 178 -12.15 19.09 2.41
N THR A 179 -12.53 17.92 1.92
CA THR A 179 -13.51 17.75 0.84
C THR A 179 -14.57 16.76 1.29
N LYS A 180 -15.84 17.12 1.13
CA LYS A 180 -16.97 16.22 1.39
C LYS A 180 -17.31 15.45 0.13
N TYR A 181 -17.54 14.16 0.29
CA TYR A 181 -17.99 13.26 -0.78
C TYR A 181 -19.40 12.75 -0.49
N GLU A 182 -20.12 12.37 -1.55
CA GLU A 182 -21.40 11.69 -1.45
C GLU A 182 -21.21 10.19 -1.68
N GLY A 183 -21.83 9.35 -0.84
CA GLY A 183 -21.73 7.89 -0.93
C GLY A 183 -21.26 7.23 0.37
N HIS A 184 -20.99 5.93 0.30
CA HIS A 184 -20.48 5.14 1.42
C HIS A 184 -18.95 5.20 1.47
N SER A 185 -18.36 5.28 2.67
CA SER A 185 -16.91 5.42 2.86
C SER A 185 -16.11 4.30 2.20
N THR A 186 -16.58 3.06 2.27
CA THR A 186 -15.93 1.88 1.70
C THR A 186 -15.79 2.01 0.16
N ASP A 187 -16.87 2.42 -0.49
CA ASP A 187 -16.89 2.63 -1.94
C ASP A 187 -15.99 3.81 -2.33
N LEU A 188 -16.07 4.91 -1.58
CA LEU A 188 -15.27 6.11 -1.82
C LEU A 188 -13.77 5.86 -1.64
N ILE A 189 -13.35 5.14 -0.59
CA ILE A 189 -11.92 4.78 -0.39
C ILE A 189 -11.41 3.95 -1.58
N THR A 190 -12.23 3.03 -2.06
CA THR A 190 -11.95 2.21 -3.24
C THR A 190 -11.84 3.03 -4.52
N ASP A 191 -12.83 3.87 -4.80
CA ASP A 191 -12.88 4.70 -5.99
C ASP A 191 -11.72 5.70 -6.03
N LEU A 192 -11.43 6.38 -4.91
CA LEU A 192 -10.30 7.29 -4.78
C LEU A 192 -8.96 6.58 -4.98
N SER A 193 -8.84 5.33 -4.52
CA SER A 193 -7.63 4.52 -4.71
C SER A 193 -7.43 4.11 -6.16
N ILE A 194 -8.50 3.69 -6.82
CA ILE A 194 -8.47 3.35 -8.25
C ILE A 194 -8.18 4.59 -9.09
N GLU A 195 -8.82 5.72 -8.77
CA GLU A 195 -8.60 7.00 -9.42
C GLU A 195 -7.14 7.44 -9.28
N TRP A 196 -6.59 7.39 -8.06
CA TRP A 196 -5.19 7.72 -7.83
C TRP A 196 -4.28 6.87 -8.70
N ILE A 197 -4.44 5.53 -8.71
CA ILE A 197 -3.65 4.61 -9.56
C ILE A 197 -3.77 4.96 -11.05
N ARG A 198 -4.98 5.25 -11.53
CA ARG A 198 -5.26 5.56 -12.95
C ARG A 198 -4.64 6.88 -13.40
N ASN A 199 -4.68 7.89 -12.53
CA ASN A 199 -4.25 9.25 -12.85
C ASN A 199 -2.76 9.50 -12.62
N ARG A 200 -2.00 8.48 -12.20
CA ARG A 200 -0.54 8.58 -12.06
C ARG A 200 0.12 8.94 -13.39
N LYS A 201 0.92 10.00 -13.35
CA LYS A 201 1.75 10.44 -14.50
C LYS A 201 3.14 9.82 -14.50
N SER A 202 3.56 9.24 -13.38
CA SER A 202 4.89 8.65 -13.20
C SER A 202 4.92 7.16 -13.55
N ASP A 203 6.01 6.71 -14.15
CA ASP A 203 6.35 5.30 -14.36
C ASP A 203 7.06 4.66 -13.16
N LYS A 204 7.30 5.43 -12.08
CA LYS A 204 7.86 4.93 -10.83
C LYS A 204 7.01 3.77 -10.26
N PRO A 205 7.61 2.81 -9.55
CA PRO A 205 6.83 1.89 -8.73
C PRO A 205 6.04 2.67 -7.67
N PHE A 206 4.92 2.15 -7.22
CA PHE A 206 4.10 2.81 -6.21
C PHE A 206 3.87 1.95 -4.97
N PHE A 207 3.72 2.60 -3.83
CA PHE A 207 3.29 2.01 -2.57
C PHE A 207 1.98 2.67 -2.14
N LEU A 208 0.88 1.94 -2.23
CA LEU A 208 -0.43 2.41 -1.79
C LEU A 208 -0.80 1.72 -0.47
N MET A 209 -1.00 2.52 0.56
CA MET A 209 -1.61 2.10 1.80
C MET A 209 -3.12 2.39 1.74
N TYR A 210 -3.89 1.32 1.59
CA TYR A 210 -5.34 1.29 1.51
C TYR A 210 -5.89 0.82 2.86
N LEU A 211 -6.42 1.74 3.65
CA LEU A 211 -6.95 1.41 4.98
C LEU A 211 -8.45 1.65 5.00
N GLU A 212 -9.20 0.56 5.09
CA GLU A 212 -10.66 0.65 5.13
C GLU A 212 -11.15 1.30 6.41
N HIS A 213 -12.35 1.88 6.31
CA HIS A 213 -13.10 2.41 7.44
C HIS A 213 -13.82 1.28 8.19
N LEU A 214 -14.35 1.58 9.38
CA LEU A 214 -14.97 0.71 10.42
C LEU A 214 -16.02 -0.32 9.99
N ASP A 215 -16.30 -0.42 8.69
CA ASP A 215 -17.19 -1.43 8.18
C ASP A 215 -16.55 -2.82 8.39
N VAL A 216 -17.37 -3.76 8.84
CA VAL A 216 -17.06 -5.19 8.80
C VAL A 216 -17.80 -5.71 7.57
N PRO A 217 -17.24 -5.54 6.36
CA PRO A 217 -17.93 -5.99 5.18
C PRO A 217 -17.87 -7.50 5.19
N ALA A 218 -18.97 -8.12 5.61
CA ALA A 218 -19.34 -9.44 5.15
C ALA A 218 -19.19 -9.55 3.61
N HIS A 219 -19.33 -8.43 2.91
CA HIS A 219 -19.12 -8.31 1.47
C HIS A 219 -17.67 -7.93 1.11
N PHE A 220 -16.69 -8.81 1.34
CA PHE A 220 -15.42 -8.75 0.60
C PHE A 220 -15.66 -9.13 -0.87
N GLY A 221 -16.24 -8.20 -1.59
CA GLY A 221 -16.23 -8.14 -3.03
C GLY A 221 -16.05 -6.67 -3.37
N ILE A 222 -14.90 -6.31 -3.91
CA ILE A 222 -14.67 -4.94 -4.37
C ILE A 222 -15.72 -4.64 -5.43
N ARG A 223 -16.69 -3.79 -5.07
CA ARG A 223 -17.82 -3.44 -5.91
C ARG A 223 -17.74 -1.95 -6.20
N THR A 224 -17.23 -1.62 -7.38
CA THR A 224 -17.68 -0.39 -8.04
C THR A 224 -18.86 -0.77 -8.94
N ARG A 225 -19.61 0.21 -9.45
CA ARG A 225 -20.68 -0.02 -10.43
C ARG A 225 -20.22 -0.82 -11.66
N ASP A 226 -18.93 -0.71 -12.00
CA ASP A 226 -18.38 -1.12 -13.29
C ASP A 226 -17.09 -1.98 -13.23
N TYR A 227 -16.48 -2.19 -12.05
CA TYR A 227 -15.17 -2.87 -11.91
C TYR A 227 -15.04 -3.74 -10.64
N LYS A 228 -14.39 -4.90 -10.79
CA LYS A 228 -13.89 -5.80 -9.74
C LYS A 228 -12.38 -5.55 -9.58
N LEU A 229 -11.94 -5.03 -8.42
CA LEU A 229 -10.50 -4.92 -8.11
C LEU A 229 -10.05 -6.29 -7.54
N ILE A 230 -8.98 -6.85 -8.10
CA ILE A 230 -8.42 -8.15 -7.71
C ILE A 230 -6.96 -7.90 -7.37
N LEU A 231 -6.53 -8.24 -6.16
CA LEU A 231 -5.17 -7.99 -5.66
C LEU A 231 -4.57 -9.31 -5.17
N LEU A 232 -3.36 -9.66 -5.62
CA LEU A 232 -2.70 -10.99 -5.50
C LEU A 232 -1.22 -10.90 -5.08
N GLN A 233 -0.69 -11.92 -4.41
CA GLN A 233 0.74 -12.17 -4.17
C GLN A 233 1.10 -13.53 -4.76
N GLY A 234 2.26 -13.71 -5.41
CA GLY A 234 2.81 -15.07 -5.65
C GLY A 234 3.43 -15.30 -7.02
N LEU A 235 2.91 -14.70 -8.09
CA LEU A 235 3.43 -14.85 -9.45
C LEU A 235 3.40 -13.53 -10.23
N LYS A 236 4.29 -13.41 -11.22
CA LYS A 236 4.36 -12.28 -12.16
C LYS A 236 3.01 -12.16 -12.89
N MET A 237 2.15 -11.24 -12.47
CA MET A 237 0.86 -11.03 -13.11
C MET A 237 0.59 -9.56 -13.45
N ILE A 238 -0.27 -9.43 -14.46
CA ILE A 238 -0.62 -8.22 -15.16
C ILE A 238 -1.98 -7.75 -14.61
N LEU A 239 -2.02 -6.67 -13.83
CA LEU A 239 -3.27 -5.99 -13.54
C LEU A 239 -3.68 -5.21 -14.80
N LYS A 240 -4.78 -5.58 -15.46
CA LYS A 240 -5.33 -4.83 -16.60
C LYS A 240 -6.31 -3.77 -16.12
N ILE A 241 -5.82 -2.53 -15.94
CA ILE A 241 -6.68 -1.35 -15.82
C ILE A 241 -6.54 -0.57 -17.12
N SER A 242 -7.65 -0.40 -17.87
CA SER A 242 -7.68 0.38 -19.10
C SER A 242 -6.60 -0.01 -20.14
N GLY A 243 -6.28 -1.30 -20.26
CA GLY A 243 -5.30 -1.82 -21.21
C GLY A 243 -3.82 -1.70 -20.81
N ARG A 244 -3.50 -1.16 -19.63
CA ARG A 244 -2.13 -1.15 -19.09
C ARG A 244 -1.90 -2.31 -18.13
N ASN A 245 -0.71 -2.88 -18.16
CA ASN A 245 -0.27 -4.01 -17.33
C ASN A 245 0.54 -3.51 -16.13
N LEU A 246 0.00 -3.57 -14.91
CA LEU A 246 0.72 -3.20 -13.69
C LEU A 246 1.09 -4.45 -12.88
N GLY A 247 2.38 -4.64 -12.57
CA GLY A 247 2.83 -5.70 -11.66
C GLY A 247 2.75 -5.21 -10.20
N ILE A 248 1.99 -5.91 -9.34
CA ILE A 248 1.72 -5.52 -7.95
C ILE A 248 2.07 -6.67 -6.99
N ARG A 249 2.45 -6.37 -5.74
CA ARG A 249 2.67 -7.33 -4.63
C ARG A 249 1.93 -6.86 -3.37
N MET A 250 1.37 -7.78 -2.59
CA MET A 250 0.57 -7.48 -1.39
C MET A 250 0.88 -8.43 -0.22
N ILE A 251 0.63 -7.96 1.02
CA ILE A 251 0.74 -8.70 2.28
C ILE A 251 -0.60 -8.53 3.01
N LEU A 252 -1.22 -9.64 3.45
CA LEU A 252 -2.44 -9.63 4.28
C LEU A 252 -2.06 -9.99 5.72
N PHE A 253 -2.56 -9.21 6.70
CA PHE A 253 -2.34 -9.49 8.12
C PHE A 253 -3.60 -10.05 8.78
N ARG A 254 -3.37 -10.92 9.78
CA ARG A 254 -4.37 -11.45 10.71
C ARG A 254 -4.35 -10.62 11.99
N ASN A 255 -5.55 -10.31 12.52
CA ASN A 255 -5.78 -9.84 13.90
C ASN A 255 -5.82 -11.02 14.87
#